data_AF-A0A3B9G297-F1
#
_entry.id   AF-A0A3B9G297-F1
#
_cell.length_a   1.000
_cell.length_b   1.000
_cell.length_c   1.000
_cell.angle_alpha   90.00
_cell.angle_beta   90.00
_cell.angle_gamma   90.00
#
_symmetry.space_group_name_H-M   'P 1'
#
loop_
_entity.id
_entity.type
_entity.pdbx_description
1 polymer ?
#
loop_
_entity_poly.entity_id
_entity_poly.type
_entity_poly.pdbx_seq_one_letter_code
_entity_poly.pdbx_strand_id
1 'polypeptide(L)'
;MILIGGSNHMIYVTGDIHGYSGDIKKLTAKNVTSKLTKNDYLIICGDFGLIWDTKHETMKEKMWIKWLQDQAWTTLFVDGNHECFPRLYTYPEKDWNGGKVHEIRSKILHLERGYVFELEGKKIFTLGGATSHDRGPATGDTASVGKYWWPEELPNEAEFARATASLDACGRKVDYIITHCLPTKLQDVISNNEYFNDALTDYLQTLVDTVEYDHWYCGHYHVDRSMTDKITVLFNSVLEIGTRLQEVTRELGVPIYKKGKTVRFMYNGSEETGQIVRVMPWGNPAKKGEPCYNIQFLNSAKQALMVKESDIIDVA
;
A
#
# COMPACT_ATOMS: atom_id res chain seq x y z
N MET A 1 8.69 -38.72 19.65
CA MET A 1 8.91 -37.84 18.50
C MET A 1 8.59 -36.43 18.96
N ILE A 2 9.60 -35.62 19.21
CA ILE A 2 9.41 -34.21 19.59
C ILE A 2 9.06 -33.49 18.29
N LEU A 3 7.82 -33.02 18.16
CA LEU A 3 7.45 -32.09 17.10
C LEU A 3 8.20 -30.80 17.38
N ILE A 4 9.28 -30.58 16.66
CA ILE A 4 10.03 -29.33 16.67
C ILE A 4 9.09 -28.31 16.05
N GLY A 5 8.54 -27.40 16.88
CA GLY A 5 7.72 -26.30 16.39
C GLY A 5 8.57 -25.45 15.46
N GLY A 6 8.35 -25.60 14.16
CA GLY A 6 8.95 -24.72 13.16
C GLY A 6 8.53 -23.30 13.47
N SER A 7 9.50 -22.39 13.61
CA SER A 7 9.21 -20.96 13.53
C SER A 7 8.64 -20.72 12.13
N ASN A 8 7.32 -20.65 11.99
CA ASN A 8 6.70 -20.20 10.75
C ASN A 8 7.14 -18.75 10.55
N HIS A 9 7.97 -18.53 9.55
CA HIS A 9 8.28 -17.19 9.09
C HIS A 9 7.06 -16.67 8.35
N MET A 10 6.64 -15.45 8.67
CA MET A 10 5.43 -14.86 8.15
C MET A 10 5.77 -13.64 7.30
N ILE A 11 4.99 -13.45 6.24
CA ILE A 11 5.06 -12.25 5.41
C ILE A 11 3.79 -11.45 5.69
N TYR A 12 3.98 -10.18 6.02
CA TYR A 12 2.91 -9.21 6.20
C TYR A 12 2.95 -8.17 5.09
N VAL A 13 1.80 -7.60 4.75
CA VAL A 13 1.63 -6.60 3.69
C VAL A 13 0.80 -5.41 4.18
N THR A 14 1.16 -4.21 3.74
CA THR A 14 0.40 -2.97 3.98
C THR A 14 0.68 -1.98 2.85
N GLY A 15 -0.05 -0.87 2.78
CA GLY A 15 0.21 0.21 1.82
C GLY A 15 0.76 1.47 2.46
N ASP A 16 1.22 2.40 1.62
CA ASP A 16 1.40 3.84 1.78
C ASP A 16 1.65 4.35 3.21
N ILE A 17 2.90 4.37 3.65
CA ILE A 17 3.24 4.88 4.99
C ILE A 17 3.58 6.38 4.97
N HIS A 18 3.84 6.97 3.80
CA HIS A 18 4.10 8.39 3.57
C HIS A 18 5.10 9.01 4.55
N GLY A 19 6.12 8.24 4.92
CA GLY A 19 7.13 8.62 5.89
C GLY A 19 6.57 9.26 7.16
N TYR A 20 6.78 10.57 7.34
CA TYR A 20 6.39 11.28 8.57
C TYR A 20 5.05 12.04 8.48
N SER A 21 4.22 11.81 7.45
CA SER A 21 2.87 12.40 7.31
C SER A 21 1.93 12.01 8.47
N GLY A 22 2.23 10.91 9.15
CA GLY A 22 1.43 10.32 10.21
C GLY A 22 0.89 8.93 9.88
N ASP A 23 0.90 8.51 8.61
CA ASP A 23 0.34 7.22 8.19
C ASP A 23 1.19 6.05 8.67
N ILE A 24 2.52 6.21 8.73
CA ILE A 24 3.45 5.27 9.37
C ILE A 24 3.05 4.87 10.80
N LYS A 25 2.25 5.69 11.50
CA LYS A 25 1.81 5.37 12.86
C LYS A 25 0.95 4.11 12.91
N LYS A 26 0.33 3.67 11.82
CA LYS A 26 -0.36 2.36 11.76
C LYS A 26 0.57 1.19 12.13
N LEU A 27 1.86 1.32 11.83
CA LEU A 27 2.88 0.32 12.20
C LEU A 27 3.24 0.34 13.70
N THR A 28 2.89 1.41 14.42
CA THR A 28 3.14 1.50 15.87
C THR A 28 2.02 0.86 16.71
N ALA A 29 0.91 0.47 16.06
CA ALA A 29 -0.20 -0.19 16.72
C ALA A 29 0.20 -1.59 17.18
N LYS A 30 0.24 -1.80 18.51
CA LYS A 30 0.79 -3.02 19.12
C LYS A 30 0.11 -4.30 18.64
N ASN A 31 -1.19 -4.25 18.39
CA ASN A 31 -2.00 -5.40 17.97
C ASN A 31 -1.58 -6.00 16.61
N VAL A 32 -0.92 -5.19 15.77
CA VAL A 32 -0.38 -5.60 14.48
C VAL A 32 1.09 -6.02 14.62
N THR A 33 1.96 -5.10 15.00
CA THR A 33 3.40 -5.28 14.84
C THR A 33 4.10 -5.97 16.01
N SER A 34 3.48 -6.05 17.19
CA SER A 34 4.10 -6.74 18.34
C SER A 34 4.19 -8.26 18.19
N LYS A 35 3.49 -8.82 17.19
CA LYS A 35 3.52 -10.24 16.85
C LYS A 35 4.67 -10.58 15.89
N LEU A 36 5.22 -9.58 15.20
CA LEU A 36 6.30 -9.77 14.24
C LEU A 36 7.62 -10.05 14.95
N THR A 37 8.34 -11.02 14.42
CA THR A 37 9.60 -11.54 14.91
C THR A 37 10.73 -11.19 13.94
N LYS A 38 11.96 -11.56 14.30
CA LYS A 38 13.14 -11.32 13.46
C LYS A 38 13.17 -12.10 12.15
N ASN A 39 12.30 -13.10 12.02
CA ASN A 39 12.22 -13.95 10.84
C ASN A 39 11.11 -13.50 9.88
N ASP A 40 10.33 -12.48 10.26
CA ASP A 40 9.18 -12.03 9.48
C ASP A 40 9.56 -10.88 8.55
N TYR A 41 8.80 -10.76 7.46
CA TYR A 41 8.87 -9.64 6.52
C TYR A 41 7.62 -8.78 6.63
N LEU A 42 7.78 -7.46 6.53
CA LEU A 42 6.68 -6.52 6.31
C LEU A 42 6.91 -5.82 4.97
N ILE A 43 6.04 -6.05 4.00
CA ILE A 43 6.11 -5.45 2.66
C ILE A 43 5.15 -4.26 2.59
N ILE A 44 5.67 -3.11 2.17
CA ILE A 44 4.90 -1.88 1.94
C ILE A 44 4.67 -1.73 0.43
N CYS A 45 3.40 -1.62 0.03
CA CYS A 45 2.94 -1.56 -1.35
C CYS A 45 3.07 -0.15 -1.95
N GLY A 46 4.26 0.44 -1.87
CA GLY A 46 4.55 1.80 -2.36
C GLY A 46 4.38 2.90 -1.33
N ASP A 47 4.79 4.10 -1.72
CA ASP A 47 4.79 5.32 -0.90
C ASP A 47 5.37 5.10 0.50
N PHE A 48 6.59 4.58 0.50
CA PHE A 48 7.43 4.46 1.68
C PHE A 48 7.73 5.84 2.27
N GLY A 49 7.97 6.85 1.43
CA GLY A 49 7.97 8.27 1.80
C GLY A 49 9.03 8.70 2.82
N LEU A 50 9.95 7.81 3.22
CA LEU A 50 11.13 8.13 4.04
C LEU A 50 12.38 8.44 3.20
N ILE A 51 12.20 8.45 1.88
CA ILE A 51 13.22 8.78 0.89
C ILE A 51 12.68 9.95 0.06
N TRP A 52 12.24 11.05 0.67
CA TRP A 52 11.68 12.21 -0.03
C TRP A 52 12.66 13.37 -0.27
N ASP A 53 13.48 13.75 0.72
CA ASP A 53 14.47 14.82 0.53
C ASP A 53 15.52 14.47 -0.54
N THR A 54 15.82 15.41 -1.43
CA THR A 54 16.68 15.17 -2.59
C THR A 54 18.17 15.07 -2.25
N LYS A 55 18.58 15.55 -1.07
CA LYS A 55 20.00 15.75 -0.74
C LYS A 55 20.48 14.85 0.38
N HIS A 56 19.68 14.71 1.44
CA HIS A 56 20.11 13.99 2.64
C HIS A 56 18.92 13.57 3.48
N GLU A 57 19.11 12.56 4.33
CA GLU A 57 18.10 12.18 5.30
C GLU A 57 17.80 13.34 6.27
N THR A 58 16.56 13.83 6.23
CA THR A 58 16.08 14.83 7.18
C THR A 58 16.05 14.24 8.60
N MET A 59 15.95 15.09 9.63
CA MET A 59 15.85 14.61 11.01
C MET A 59 14.65 13.66 11.20
N LYS A 60 13.51 13.92 10.54
CA LYS A 60 12.32 13.08 10.62
C LYS A 60 12.50 11.74 9.91
N GLU A 61 13.11 11.74 8.73
CA GLU A 61 13.46 10.52 8.00
C GLU A 61 14.41 9.65 8.84
N LYS A 62 15.49 10.24 9.39
CA LYS A 62 16.43 9.54 10.27
C LYS A 62 15.75 8.88 11.46
N MET A 63 14.82 9.58 12.10
CA MET A 63 14.09 9.04 13.26
C MET A 63 13.26 7.80 12.88
N TRP A 64 12.51 7.86 11.77
CA TRP A 64 11.65 6.75 11.35
C TRP A 64 12.42 5.60 10.70
N ILE A 65 13.44 5.89 9.90
CA ILE A 65 14.39 4.87 9.38
C ILE A 65 15.06 4.15 10.55
N LYS A 66 15.52 4.89 11.57
CA LYS A 66 16.05 4.27 12.78
C LYS A 66 15.00 3.42 13.50
N TRP A 67 13.78 3.93 13.65
CA TRP A 67 12.70 3.18 14.31
C TRP A 67 12.42 1.86 13.59
N LEU A 68 12.30 1.86 12.25
CA LEU A 68 12.13 0.66 11.42
C LEU A 68 13.32 -0.30 11.55
N GLN A 69 14.55 0.23 11.52
CA GLN A 69 15.77 -0.57 11.66
C GLN A 69 15.86 -1.26 13.03
N ASP A 70 15.36 -0.61 14.08
CA ASP A 70 15.34 -1.16 15.44
C ASP A 70 14.23 -2.21 15.65
N GLN A 71 13.34 -2.41 14.67
CA GLN A 71 12.30 -3.43 14.77
C GLN A 71 12.86 -4.85 14.63
N ALA A 72 12.08 -5.83 15.10
CA ALA A 72 12.46 -7.23 15.00
C ALA A 72 12.56 -7.67 13.53
N TRP A 73 11.50 -7.41 12.76
CA TRP A 73 11.31 -7.85 11.37
C TRP A 73 12.19 -7.11 10.35
N THR A 74 12.16 -7.59 9.10
CA THR A 74 12.74 -6.91 7.94
C THR A 74 11.64 -6.16 7.18
N THR A 75 11.83 -4.86 6.98
CA THR A 75 10.92 -4.02 6.18
C THR A 75 11.35 -4.07 4.73
N LEU A 76 10.41 -4.43 3.87
CA LEU A 76 10.53 -4.42 2.42
C LEU A 76 9.55 -3.39 1.86
N PHE A 77 9.86 -2.79 0.72
CA PHE A 77 8.90 -1.94 0.02
C PHE A 77 9.13 -1.98 -1.48
N VAL A 78 8.06 -1.88 -2.26
CA VAL A 78 8.15 -1.43 -3.65
C VAL A 78 8.07 0.10 -3.65
N ASP A 79 8.66 0.77 -4.64
CA ASP A 79 8.47 2.21 -4.81
C ASP A 79 7.04 2.55 -5.26
N GLY A 80 6.57 3.74 -4.91
CA GLY A 80 5.35 4.37 -5.39
C GLY A 80 5.66 5.66 -6.14
N ASN A 81 4.78 6.66 -6.04
CA ASN A 81 5.04 7.98 -6.63
C ASN A 81 5.59 8.99 -5.62
N HIS A 82 5.62 8.66 -4.32
CA HIS A 82 6.17 9.49 -3.25
C HIS A 82 7.60 9.11 -2.81
N GLU A 83 8.45 8.73 -3.75
CA GLU A 83 9.89 8.52 -3.56
C GLU A 83 10.73 9.53 -4.35
N CYS A 84 11.83 9.97 -3.77
CA CYS A 84 12.89 10.67 -4.49
C CYS A 84 13.80 9.65 -5.17
N PHE A 85 13.46 9.29 -6.41
CA PHE A 85 14.20 8.33 -7.22
C PHE A 85 15.70 8.63 -7.34
N PRO A 86 16.14 9.89 -7.58
CA PRO A 86 17.56 10.21 -7.61
C PRO A 86 18.30 9.82 -6.33
N ARG A 87 17.68 9.97 -5.15
CA ARG A 87 18.29 9.52 -3.89
C ARG A 87 18.15 8.02 -3.70
N LEU A 88 16.99 7.44 -4.02
CA LEU A 88 16.75 6.00 -3.93
C LEU A 88 17.83 5.21 -4.68
N TYR A 89 18.19 5.64 -5.88
CA TYR A 89 19.20 5.00 -6.72
C TYR A 89 20.66 5.23 -6.27
N THR A 90 20.90 6.04 -5.23
CA THR A 90 22.25 6.14 -4.62
C THR A 90 22.51 5.07 -3.56
N TYR A 91 21.47 4.38 -3.09
CA TYR A 91 21.64 3.34 -2.08
C TYR A 91 22.29 2.09 -2.70
N PRO A 92 23.10 1.33 -1.94
CA PRO A 92 23.79 0.15 -2.47
C PRO A 92 22.83 -0.87 -3.06
N GLU A 93 23.10 -1.30 -4.28
CA GLU A 93 22.41 -2.41 -4.93
C GLU A 93 23.02 -3.76 -4.50
N LYS A 94 22.19 -4.78 -4.30
CA LYS A 94 22.65 -6.16 -4.08
C LYS A 94 21.67 -7.19 -4.64
N ASP A 95 22.20 -8.34 -5.06
CA ASP A 95 21.38 -9.51 -5.34
C ASP A 95 20.83 -10.08 -4.03
N TRP A 96 19.53 -10.33 -3.98
CA TRP A 96 18.83 -10.77 -2.77
C TRP A 96 17.57 -11.57 -3.12
N ASN A 97 17.48 -12.80 -2.60
CA ASN A 97 16.31 -13.68 -2.69
C ASN A 97 15.67 -13.76 -4.10
N GLY A 98 16.47 -13.94 -5.15
CA GLY A 98 16.00 -14.10 -6.52
C GLY A 98 15.85 -12.81 -7.34
N GLY A 99 16.00 -11.64 -6.72
CA GLY A 99 15.98 -10.34 -7.39
C GLY A 99 17.10 -9.41 -6.95
N LYS A 100 16.95 -8.12 -7.25
CA LYS A 100 17.84 -7.05 -6.77
C LYS A 100 17.13 -6.11 -5.82
N VAL A 101 17.88 -5.56 -4.87
CA VAL A 101 17.36 -4.59 -3.90
C VAL A 101 18.30 -3.41 -3.74
N HIS A 102 17.74 -2.23 -3.47
CA HIS A 102 18.51 -1.15 -2.85
C HIS A 102 18.46 -1.30 -1.32
N GLU A 103 19.62 -1.37 -0.68
CA GLU A 103 19.74 -1.45 0.77
C GLU A 103 19.72 -0.05 1.41
N ILE A 104 18.56 0.35 1.93
CA ILE A 104 18.42 1.62 2.65
C ILE A 104 19.14 1.52 4.00
N ARG A 105 18.90 0.41 4.69
CA ARG A 105 19.62 -0.08 5.88
C ARG A 105 19.55 -1.61 5.87
N SER A 106 20.29 -2.29 6.74
CA SER A 106 20.39 -3.75 6.74
C SER A 106 19.05 -4.50 6.90
N LYS A 107 18.03 -3.86 7.48
CA LYS A 107 16.66 -4.40 7.61
C LYS A 107 15.60 -3.62 6.84
N ILE A 108 16.00 -2.71 5.93
CA ILE A 108 15.09 -1.87 5.16
C ILE A 108 15.53 -1.94 3.71
N LEU A 109 14.80 -2.71 2.90
CA LEU A 109 15.17 -3.03 1.53
C LEU A 109 14.08 -2.55 0.57
N HIS A 110 14.50 -1.84 -0.47
CA HIS A 110 13.68 -1.56 -1.63
C HIS A 110 13.71 -2.76 -2.58
N LEU A 111 12.57 -3.37 -2.87
CA LEU A 111 12.44 -4.43 -3.86
C LEU A 111 12.40 -3.80 -5.24
N GLU A 112 13.43 -4.02 -6.05
CA GLU A 112 13.47 -3.40 -7.38
C GLU A 112 12.36 -3.90 -8.31
N ARG A 113 12.00 -3.00 -9.22
CA ARG A 113 10.98 -3.22 -10.24
C ARG A 113 11.34 -4.39 -11.16
N GLY A 114 10.33 -5.22 -11.43
CA GLY A 114 10.37 -6.25 -12.46
C GLY A 114 11.06 -7.55 -12.05
N TYR A 115 11.32 -7.76 -10.76
CA TYR A 115 11.86 -9.03 -10.25
C TYR A 115 10.77 -9.94 -9.66
N VAL A 116 11.07 -11.23 -9.58
CA VAL A 116 10.32 -12.22 -8.79
C VAL A 116 11.21 -12.65 -7.63
N PHE A 117 10.80 -12.31 -6.41
CA PHE A 117 11.51 -12.68 -5.19
C PHE A 117 11.00 -14.01 -4.65
N GLU A 118 11.89 -14.79 -4.03
CA GLU A 118 11.56 -16.01 -3.30
C GLU A 118 11.68 -15.77 -1.79
N LEU A 119 10.54 -15.56 -1.12
CA LEU A 119 10.46 -15.31 0.32
C LEU A 119 9.60 -16.39 0.96
N GLU A 120 10.14 -17.10 1.95
CA GLU A 120 9.41 -18.16 2.67
C GLU A 120 8.75 -19.20 1.77
N GLY A 121 9.46 -19.59 0.70
CA GLY A 121 8.98 -20.55 -0.30
C GLY A 121 7.89 -19.99 -1.23
N LYS A 122 7.65 -18.68 -1.21
CA LYS A 122 6.68 -17.97 -2.04
C LYS A 122 7.36 -17.14 -3.10
N LYS A 123 6.85 -17.23 -4.34
CA LYS A 123 7.24 -16.37 -5.45
C LYS A 123 6.42 -15.09 -5.42
N ILE A 124 7.10 -13.95 -5.29
CA ILE A 124 6.48 -12.64 -5.17
C ILE A 124 6.99 -11.75 -6.30
N PHE A 125 6.14 -11.45 -7.27
CA PHE A 125 6.47 -10.49 -8.32
C PHE A 125 6.27 -9.06 -7.83
N THR A 126 7.23 -8.18 -8.11
CA THR A 126 7.17 -6.77 -7.69
C THR A 126 7.27 -5.82 -8.86
N LEU A 127 6.39 -4.83 -8.89
CA LEU A 127 6.48 -3.71 -9.82
C LEU A 127 5.90 -2.44 -9.20
N GLY A 128 6.81 -1.58 -8.70
CA GLY A 128 6.47 -0.28 -8.15
C GLY A 128 6.11 0.76 -9.20
N GLY A 129 5.83 1.97 -8.71
CA GLY A 129 5.53 3.15 -9.49
C GLY A 129 4.04 3.50 -9.54
N ALA A 130 3.76 4.78 -9.78
CA ALA A 130 2.46 5.33 -10.12
C ALA A 130 2.67 6.74 -10.71
N THR A 131 1.69 7.28 -11.42
CA THR A 131 1.76 8.67 -11.87
C THR A 131 1.32 9.60 -10.74
N SER A 132 2.16 10.54 -10.31
CA SER A 132 1.74 11.60 -9.39
C SER A 132 0.57 12.43 -9.95
N HIS A 133 -0.54 12.49 -9.21
CA HIS A 133 -1.71 13.31 -9.59
C HIS A 133 -1.49 14.81 -9.40
N ASP A 134 -0.56 15.18 -8.50
CA ASP A 134 -0.15 16.56 -8.24
C ASP A 134 0.74 17.16 -9.36
N ARG A 135 0.90 16.48 -10.50
CA ARG A 135 1.65 16.95 -11.69
C ARG A 135 1.09 18.22 -12.34
N GLY A 136 0.04 18.81 -11.78
CA GLY A 136 -0.71 19.90 -12.39
C GLY A 136 -1.50 19.41 -13.62
N PRO A 137 -2.31 20.27 -14.25
CA PRO A 137 -3.10 19.88 -15.40
C PRO A 137 -2.17 19.50 -16.56
N ALA A 138 -2.11 18.19 -16.84
CA ALA A 138 -1.56 17.55 -18.04
C ALA A 138 -0.12 17.97 -18.43
N THR A 139 0.83 17.04 -18.25
CA THR A 139 2.03 16.92 -19.11
C THR A 139 2.70 18.26 -19.47
N GLY A 140 3.24 19.00 -18.50
CA GLY A 140 3.83 20.29 -18.85
C GLY A 140 4.53 21.07 -17.74
N ASP A 141 4.25 20.81 -16.47
CA ASP A 141 4.96 21.50 -15.39
C ASP A 141 6.33 20.84 -15.11
N THR A 142 7.29 21.16 -15.97
CA THR A 142 8.70 20.78 -15.77
C THR A 142 9.35 21.53 -14.61
N ALA A 143 8.75 22.62 -14.11
CA ALA A 143 9.32 23.41 -13.01
C ALA A 143 9.17 22.72 -11.64
N SER A 144 8.26 21.76 -11.57
CA SER A 144 7.96 20.90 -10.41
C SER A 144 8.72 19.56 -10.41
N VAL A 145 9.40 19.23 -11.52
CA VAL A 145 10.29 18.06 -11.62
C VAL A 145 11.42 18.18 -10.60
N GLY A 146 11.65 17.10 -9.85
CA GLY A 146 12.68 17.07 -8.80
C GLY A 146 12.29 17.78 -7.51
N LYS A 147 11.03 18.22 -7.38
CA LYS A 147 10.48 18.83 -6.15
C LYS A 147 9.22 18.11 -5.66
N TYR A 148 8.29 17.86 -6.57
CA TYR A 148 6.99 17.25 -6.26
C TYR A 148 6.75 15.95 -7.00
N TRP A 149 7.47 15.74 -8.10
CA TRP A 149 7.39 14.52 -8.88
C TRP A 149 8.70 14.23 -9.63
N TRP A 150 8.86 12.98 -10.06
CA TRP A 150 9.99 12.50 -10.86
C TRP A 150 9.53 11.72 -12.09
N PRO A 151 10.17 11.88 -13.26
CA PRO A 151 9.93 11.01 -14.41
C PRO A 151 10.09 9.53 -14.10
N GLU A 152 11.00 9.21 -13.18
CA GLU A 152 11.33 7.86 -12.71
C GLU A 152 10.22 7.21 -11.87
N GLU A 153 9.16 7.95 -11.52
CA GLU A 153 7.93 7.40 -10.90
C GLU A 153 7.29 6.29 -11.74
N LEU A 154 7.48 6.30 -13.05
CA LEU A 154 7.04 5.22 -13.94
C LEU A 154 8.20 4.31 -14.32
N PRO A 155 7.95 2.99 -14.47
CA PRO A 155 8.97 2.10 -14.99
C PRO A 155 9.42 2.49 -16.39
N ASN A 156 10.71 2.37 -16.65
CA ASN A 156 11.26 2.54 -18.00
C ASN A 156 11.16 1.25 -18.83
N GLU A 157 11.48 1.33 -20.12
CA GLU A 157 11.41 0.19 -21.05
C GLU A 157 12.24 -1.02 -20.59
N ALA A 158 13.42 -0.79 -20.01
CA ALA A 158 14.26 -1.88 -19.52
C ALA A 158 13.65 -2.56 -18.27
N GLU A 159 12.96 -1.81 -17.43
CA GLU A 159 12.23 -2.35 -16.27
C GLU A 159 10.99 -3.15 -16.70
N PHE A 160 10.24 -2.69 -17.71
CA PHE A 160 9.14 -3.47 -18.29
C PHE A 160 9.63 -4.75 -18.99
N ALA A 161 10.72 -4.65 -19.75
CA ALA A 161 11.33 -5.81 -20.40
C ALA A 161 11.81 -6.83 -19.36
N ARG A 162 12.43 -6.36 -18.27
CA ARG A 162 12.83 -7.19 -17.14
C ARG A 162 11.64 -7.87 -16.49
N ALA A 163 10.58 -7.11 -16.18
CA ALA A 163 9.34 -7.63 -15.61
C ALA A 163 8.77 -8.77 -16.45
N THR A 164 8.73 -8.59 -17.77
CA THR A 164 8.24 -9.62 -18.70
C THR A 164 9.14 -10.85 -18.66
N ALA A 165 10.46 -10.67 -18.76
CA ALA A 165 11.42 -11.77 -18.74
C ALA A 165 11.40 -12.57 -17.43
N SER A 166 11.29 -11.90 -16.28
CA SER A 166 11.22 -12.55 -14.96
C SER A 166 9.94 -13.36 -14.79
N LEU A 167 8.81 -12.86 -15.29
CA LEU A 167 7.54 -13.62 -15.30
C LEU A 167 7.63 -14.81 -16.26
N ASP A 168 8.17 -14.64 -17.46
CA ASP A 168 8.30 -15.74 -18.42
C ASP A 168 9.23 -16.85 -17.89
N ALA A 169 10.32 -16.48 -17.22
CA ALA A 169 11.25 -17.43 -16.61
C ALA A 169 10.62 -18.31 -15.51
N CYS A 170 9.55 -17.84 -14.86
CA CYS A 170 8.80 -18.63 -13.88
C CYS A 170 7.53 -19.28 -14.46
N GLY A 171 7.38 -19.30 -15.79
CA GLY A 171 6.20 -19.84 -16.46
C GLY A 171 4.94 -19.00 -16.24
N ARG A 172 5.12 -17.69 -15.95
CA ARG A 172 4.08 -16.72 -15.61
C ARG A 172 3.18 -17.17 -14.47
N LYS A 173 3.76 -17.88 -13.49
CA LYS A 173 3.09 -18.32 -12.28
C LYS A 173 3.86 -17.89 -11.04
N VAL A 174 3.21 -17.09 -10.21
CA VAL A 174 3.73 -16.59 -8.93
C VAL A 174 2.68 -16.78 -7.85
N ASP A 175 3.06 -16.80 -6.57
CA ASP A 175 2.08 -16.84 -5.49
C ASP A 175 1.42 -15.46 -5.35
N TYR A 176 2.24 -14.41 -5.32
CA TYR A 176 1.74 -13.05 -5.07
C TYR A 176 2.30 -12.01 -6.05
N ILE A 177 1.50 -10.98 -6.30
CA ILE A 177 1.90 -9.76 -6.99
C ILE A 177 1.83 -8.59 -6.00
N ILE A 178 2.88 -7.78 -5.96
CA ILE A 178 2.93 -6.56 -5.15
C ILE A 178 3.28 -5.38 -6.04
N THR A 179 2.36 -4.43 -6.12
CA THR A 179 2.55 -3.19 -6.87
C THR A 179 2.20 -1.99 -5.99
N HIS A 180 2.42 -0.79 -6.50
CA HIS A 180 1.83 0.39 -5.90
C HIS A 180 0.50 0.74 -6.58
N CYS A 181 0.48 0.84 -7.90
CA CYS A 181 -0.70 1.16 -8.70
C CYS A 181 -1.59 -0.06 -9.05
N LEU A 182 -2.86 0.17 -9.41
CA LEU A 182 -3.78 -0.85 -9.95
C LEU A 182 -3.68 -0.98 -11.48
N PRO A 183 -4.15 -2.11 -12.04
CA PRO A 183 -4.46 -2.22 -13.47
C PRO A 183 -5.49 -1.19 -13.95
N THR A 184 -5.37 -0.72 -15.20
CA THR A 184 -6.24 0.28 -15.87
C THR A 184 -7.71 0.18 -15.48
N LYS A 185 -8.36 -0.98 -15.71
CA LYS A 185 -9.80 -1.11 -15.46
C LYS A 185 -10.18 -0.97 -13.99
N LEU A 186 -9.30 -1.38 -13.07
CA LEU A 186 -9.56 -1.29 -11.63
C LEU A 186 -9.21 0.10 -11.08
N GLN A 187 -8.21 0.76 -11.66
CA GLN A 187 -7.96 2.18 -11.42
C GLN A 187 -9.19 3.01 -11.78
N ASP A 188 -9.72 2.84 -13.01
CA ASP A 188 -10.91 3.57 -13.46
C ASP A 188 -12.09 3.42 -12.48
N VAL A 189 -12.28 2.22 -11.93
CA VAL A 189 -13.35 1.94 -10.95
C VAL A 189 -13.10 2.63 -9.61
N ILE A 190 -11.88 2.56 -9.06
CA ILE A 190 -11.61 3.11 -7.73
C ILE A 190 -11.53 4.64 -7.75
N SER A 191 -10.96 5.21 -8.82
CA SER A 191 -10.81 6.66 -8.98
C SER A 191 -12.03 7.30 -9.64
N ASN A 192 -13.08 6.56 -9.96
CA ASN A 192 -14.22 7.04 -10.74
C ASN A 192 -13.79 7.75 -12.05
N ASN A 193 -12.80 7.19 -12.75
CA ASN A 193 -12.17 7.73 -13.97
C ASN A 193 -11.47 9.10 -13.80
N GLU A 194 -11.19 9.54 -12.58
CA GLU A 194 -10.47 10.80 -12.33
C GLU A 194 -8.95 10.68 -12.55
N TYR A 195 -8.40 9.47 -12.49
CA TYR A 195 -6.97 9.21 -12.66
C TYR A 195 -6.67 8.86 -14.11
N PHE A 196 -5.55 9.39 -14.64
CA PHE A 196 -5.11 9.09 -15.99
C PHE A 196 -4.46 7.72 -16.06
N ASN A 197 -4.80 6.98 -17.11
CA ASN A 197 -4.13 5.74 -17.47
C ASN A 197 -2.83 6.04 -18.23
N ASP A 198 -1.86 5.16 -18.07
CA ASP A 198 -0.49 5.30 -18.55
C ASP A 198 0.13 3.93 -18.89
N ALA A 199 1.38 3.92 -19.34
CA ALA A 199 2.07 2.70 -19.73
C ALA A 199 2.18 1.67 -18.57
N LEU A 200 2.24 2.13 -17.31
CA LEU A 200 2.31 1.22 -16.17
C LEU A 200 0.96 0.55 -15.94
N THR A 201 -0.10 1.33 -15.79
CA THR A 201 -1.47 0.81 -15.56
C THR A 201 -1.91 -0.13 -16.68
N ASP A 202 -1.56 0.20 -17.93
CA ASP A 202 -1.82 -0.66 -19.09
C ASP A 202 -0.99 -1.95 -19.05
N TYR A 203 0.30 -1.88 -18.69
CA TYR A 203 1.12 -3.07 -18.50
C TYR A 203 0.55 -3.98 -17.39
N LEU A 204 0.15 -3.40 -16.26
CA LEU A 204 -0.49 -4.12 -15.16
C LEU A 204 -1.81 -4.79 -15.61
N GLN A 205 -2.56 -4.15 -16.49
CA GLN A 205 -3.76 -4.73 -17.09
C GLN A 205 -3.45 -5.98 -17.91
N THR A 206 -2.31 -6.03 -18.61
CA THR A 206 -1.90 -7.27 -19.31
C THR A 206 -1.58 -8.40 -18.34
N LEU A 207 -1.08 -8.10 -17.14
CA LEU A 207 -0.72 -9.13 -16.16
C LEU A 207 -1.94 -9.84 -15.60
N VAL A 208 -3.07 -9.14 -15.45
CA VAL A 208 -4.34 -9.73 -15.01
C VAL A 208 -4.75 -10.91 -15.89
N ASP A 209 -4.50 -10.83 -17.20
CA ASP A 209 -4.94 -11.85 -18.16
C ASP A 209 -3.87 -12.92 -18.44
N THR A 210 -2.62 -12.66 -18.08
CA THR A 210 -1.47 -13.45 -18.56
C THR A 210 -0.64 -14.08 -17.44
N VAL A 211 -0.87 -13.74 -16.18
CA VAL A 211 -0.14 -14.28 -15.03
C VAL A 211 -1.09 -15.04 -14.12
N GLU A 212 -0.71 -16.25 -13.73
CA GLU A 212 -1.39 -16.99 -12.68
C GLU A 212 -0.85 -16.55 -11.31
N TYR A 213 -1.73 -16.07 -10.44
CA TYR A 213 -1.41 -15.66 -9.08
C TYR A 213 -2.53 -16.01 -8.08
N ASP A 214 -2.16 -16.19 -6.82
CA ASP A 214 -3.09 -16.43 -5.72
C ASP A 214 -3.71 -15.11 -5.26
N HIS A 215 -2.88 -14.08 -5.01
CA HIS A 215 -3.36 -12.75 -4.61
C HIS A 215 -2.44 -11.61 -5.07
N TRP A 216 -3.00 -10.43 -5.25
CA TRP A 216 -2.32 -9.19 -5.62
C TRP A 216 -2.62 -8.11 -4.57
N TYR A 217 -1.57 -7.51 -4.01
CA TYR A 217 -1.66 -6.36 -3.10
C TYR A 217 -1.12 -5.08 -3.74
N CYS A 218 -1.83 -3.97 -3.56
CA CYS A 218 -1.46 -2.64 -4.08
C CYS A 218 -1.77 -1.53 -3.06
N GLY A 219 -1.23 -0.34 -3.28
CA GLY A 219 -1.40 0.85 -2.42
C GLY A 219 -2.09 2.00 -3.18
N HIS A 220 -1.52 3.20 -3.09
CA HIS A 220 -1.79 4.40 -3.91
C HIS A 220 -3.13 5.11 -3.65
N TYR A 221 -4.22 4.36 -3.53
CA TYR A 221 -5.58 4.93 -3.50
C TYR A 221 -6.08 5.29 -2.09
N HIS A 222 -5.21 5.22 -1.08
CA HIS A 222 -5.49 5.61 0.31
C HIS A 222 -6.76 4.97 0.92
N VAL A 223 -7.08 3.74 0.53
CA VAL A 223 -8.22 2.99 1.04
C VAL A 223 -7.86 1.52 1.21
N ASP A 224 -8.43 0.87 2.23
CA ASP A 224 -8.43 -0.59 2.31
C ASP A 224 -9.64 -1.10 1.51
N ARG A 225 -9.43 -1.71 0.35
CA ARG A 225 -10.53 -2.18 -0.51
C ARG A 225 -10.17 -3.45 -1.26
N SER A 226 -11.03 -4.46 -1.18
CA SER A 226 -11.00 -5.57 -2.12
C SER A 226 -11.62 -5.12 -3.45
N MET A 227 -10.81 -5.10 -4.50
CA MET A 227 -11.25 -4.76 -5.86
C MET A 227 -11.84 -5.98 -6.56
N THR A 228 -11.24 -7.14 -6.33
CA THR A 228 -11.73 -8.46 -6.75
C THR A 228 -11.51 -9.47 -5.63
N ASP A 229 -11.79 -10.75 -5.88
CA ASP A 229 -11.46 -11.86 -4.97
C ASP A 229 -9.95 -12.12 -4.85
N LYS A 230 -9.15 -11.60 -5.80
CA LYS A 230 -7.69 -11.77 -5.87
C LYS A 230 -6.90 -10.47 -5.79
N ILE A 231 -7.53 -9.29 -5.81
CA ILE A 231 -6.83 -7.99 -5.84
C ILE A 231 -7.33 -7.11 -4.70
N THR A 232 -6.41 -6.69 -3.83
CA THR A 232 -6.69 -5.84 -2.67
C THR A 232 -5.82 -4.58 -2.69
N VAL A 233 -6.44 -3.44 -2.50
CA VAL A 233 -5.80 -2.17 -2.16
C VAL A 233 -5.66 -2.08 -0.64
N LEU A 234 -4.48 -1.70 -0.16
CA LEU A 234 -4.18 -1.54 1.25
C LEU A 234 -3.80 -0.10 1.53
N PHE A 235 -4.28 0.43 2.65
CA PHE A 235 -3.83 1.68 3.22
C PHE A 235 -3.68 1.55 4.74
N ASN A 236 -4.73 1.35 5.52
CA ASN A 236 -4.60 1.31 6.99
C ASN A 236 -4.31 -0.09 7.51
N SER A 237 -4.72 -1.11 6.76
CA SER A 237 -4.63 -2.49 7.18
C SER A 237 -3.22 -3.04 7.00
N VAL A 238 -2.84 -3.91 7.93
CA VAL A 238 -1.63 -4.73 7.83
C VAL A 238 -2.06 -6.18 7.92
N LEU A 239 -1.88 -6.91 6.83
CA LEU A 239 -2.41 -8.25 6.65
C LEU A 239 -1.28 -9.27 6.63
N GLU A 240 -1.54 -10.49 7.08
CA GLU A 240 -0.72 -11.62 6.66
C GLU A 240 -0.94 -11.87 5.17
N ILE A 241 0.13 -12.11 4.41
CA ILE A 241 0.03 -12.34 2.97
C ILE A 241 -0.88 -13.54 2.66
N GLY A 242 -1.72 -13.42 1.63
CA GLY A 242 -2.76 -14.39 1.30
C GLY A 242 -4.09 -14.16 2.03
N THR A 243 -4.12 -13.32 3.06
CA THR A 243 -5.37 -12.93 3.73
C THR A 243 -6.17 -11.97 2.86
N ARG A 244 -7.49 -12.18 2.76
CA ARG A 244 -8.43 -11.24 2.11
C ARG A 244 -8.88 -10.18 3.11
N LEU A 245 -9.13 -8.96 2.64
CA LEU A 245 -9.57 -7.87 3.53
C LEU A 245 -10.88 -8.20 4.28
N GLN A 246 -11.78 -8.97 3.66
CA GLN A 246 -13.02 -9.43 4.27
C GLN A 246 -12.81 -10.40 5.46
N GLU A 247 -11.65 -11.04 5.52
CA GLU A 247 -11.26 -11.97 6.59
C GLU A 247 -10.61 -11.24 7.78
N VAL A 248 -10.37 -9.93 7.64
CA VAL A 248 -9.78 -9.10 8.69
C VAL A 248 -10.83 -8.77 9.72
N THR A 249 -10.68 -9.36 10.91
CA THR A 249 -11.47 -8.95 12.07
C THR A 249 -11.13 -7.52 12.44
N ARG A 250 -12.07 -6.60 12.19
CA ARG A 250 -11.95 -5.18 12.53
C ARG A 250 -11.76 -5.03 14.03
N GLU A 251 -10.68 -4.39 14.44
CA GLU A 251 -10.40 -4.21 15.87
C GLU A 251 -11.27 -3.10 16.45
N LEU A 252 -12.16 -3.50 17.35
CA LEU A 252 -12.89 -2.59 18.22
C LEU A 252 -11.91 -1.65 18.94
N GLY A 253 -12.16 -0.34 18.84
CA GLY A 253 -11.38 0.70 19.51
C GLY A 253 -10.40 1.46 18.62
N VAL A 254 -10.17 1.02 17.38
CA VAL A 254 -9.20 1.64 16.47
C VAL A 254 -9.90 2.08 15.18
N PRO A 255 -10.56 3.26 15.17
CA PRO A 255 -11.23 3.77 13.98
C PRO A 255 -10.23 4.14 12.88
N ILE A 256 -10.50 3.69 11.67
CA ILE A 256 -9.77 3.98 10.44
C ILE A 256 -9.88 5.46 10.08
N TYR A 257 -11.11 5.99 10.12
CA TYR A 257 -11.39 7.34 9.66
C TYR A 257 -11.41 8.34 10.82
N LYS A 258 -11.00 9.58 10.54
CA LYS A 258 -10.89 10.65 11.53
C LYS A 258 -11.95 11.70 11.30
N LYS A 259 -12.34 12.38 12.39
CA LYS A 259 -13.21 13.57 12.33
C LYS A 259 -12.62 14.60 11.35
N GLY A 260 -13.48 15.16 10.50
CA GLY A 260 -13.13 16.16 9.50
C GLY A 260 -12.86 15.58 8.11
N LYS A 261 -12.69 14.26 7.96
CA LYS A 261 -12.56 13.63 6.65
C LYS A 261 -13.89 13.58 5.92
N THR A 262 -13.89 13.97 4.65
CA THR A 262 -15.01 13.70 3.74
C THR A 262 -14.91 12.26 3.29
N VAL A 263 -16.03 11.55 3.27
CA VAL A 263 -16.08 10.13 2.93
C VAL A 263 -17.30 9.85 2.06
N ARG A 264 -17.18 8.86 1.18
CA ARG A 264 -18.34 8.20 0.56
C ARG A 264 -18.73 7.00 1.41
N PHE A 265 -20.03 6.81 1.60
CA PHE A 265 -20.54 5.78 2.47
C PHE A 265 -21.92 5.30 2.04
N MET A 266 -22.23 4.04 2.34
CA MET A 266 -23.56 3.47 2.19
C MET A 266 -24.44 3.88 3.37
N TYR A 267 -25.64 4.40 3.10
CA TYR A 267 -26.61 4.74 4.13
C TYR A 267 -28.03 4.43 3.67
N ASN A 268 -28.75 3.59 4.41
CA ASN A 268 -30.11 3.14 4.05
C ASN A 268 -30.23 2.59 2.61
N GLY A 269 -29.15 2.00 2.08
CA GLY A 269 -29.15 1.38 0.75
C GLY A 269 -28.77 2.32 -0.40
N SER A 270 -28.49 3.60 -0.15
CA SER A 270 -27.92 4.51 -1.15
C SER A 270 -26.46 4.84 -0.83
N GLU A 271 -25.67 5.10 -1.86
CA GLU A 271 -24.35 5.71 -1.73
C GLU A 271 -24.50 7.22 -1.51
N GLU A 272 -23.80 7.74 -0.51
CA GLU A 272 -23.92 9.12 -0.04
C GLU A 272 -22.52 9.69 0.25
N THR A 273 -22.38 11.01 0.24
CA THR A 273 -21.10 11.68 0.57
C THR A 273 -21.30 12.66 1.73
N GLY A 274 -20.33 12.72 2.64
CA GLY A 274 -20.40 13.64 3.77
C GLY A 274 -19.13 13.72 4.60
N GLN A 275 -19.08 14.67 5.53
CA GLN A 275 -17.94 14.88 6.41
C GLN A 275 -18.15 14.18 7.75
N ILE A 276 -17.16 13.43 8.22
CA ILE A 276 -17.19 12.80 9.54
C ILE A 276 -17.17 13.88 10.62
N VAL A 277 -18.24 13.97 11.40
CA VAL A 277 -18.37 14.93 12.49
C VAL A 277 -18.16 14.30 13.86
N ARG A 278 -18.32 12.99 13.98
CA ARG A 278 -18.06 12.23 15.21
C ARG A 278 -17.50 10.85 14.91
N VAL A 279 -16.53 10.44 15.70
CA VAL A 279 -15.95 9.09 15.69
C VAL A 279 -16.31 8.39 16.99
N MET A 280 -16.77 7.14 16.90
CA MET A 280 -17.12 6.28 18.01
C MET A 280 -16.28 4.99 17.90
N PRO A 281 -15.06 4.99 18.48
CA PRO A 281 -14.09 3.91 18.33
C PRO A 281 -14.61 2.51 18.68
N TRP A 282 -15.57 2.45 19.61
CA TRP A 282 -16.09 1.19 20.16
C TRP A 282 -17.50 0.83 19.65
N GLY A 283 -18.00 1.56 18.66
CA GLY A 283 -19.34 1.36 18.11
C GLY A 283 -20.47 1.77 19.06
N ASN A 284 -21.59 1.02 19.04
CA ASN A 284 -22.80 1.30 19.80
C ASN A 284 -22.86 0.45 21.10
N PRO A 285 -23.23 1.02 22.26
CA PRO A 285 -23.57 0.25 23.46
C PRO A 285 -24.58 -0.89 23.23
N ALA A 286 -25.51 -0.75 22.28
CA ALA A 286 -26.55 -1.72 21.95
C ALA A 286 -26.13 -2.77 20.89
N LYS A 287 -25.04 -2.53 20.14
CA LYS A 287 -24.51 -3.42 19.10
C LYS A 287 -22.98 -3.24 19.01
N LYS A 288 -22.25 -4.11 19.70
CA LYS A 288 -20.79 -4.22 19.61
C LYS A 288 -20.41 -4.91 18.30
N GLY A 289 -19.38 -4.43 17.60
CA GLY A 289 -18.89 -5.10 16.38
C GLY A 289 -17.77 -4.37 15.62
N GLU A 290 -17.79 -3.04 15.60
CA GLU A 290 -16.79 -2.21 14.89
C GLU A 290 -16.92 -0.72 15.27
N PRO A 291 -15.95 0.15 14.92
CA PRO A 291 -16.10 1.60 15.04
C PRO A 291 -17.29 2.15 14.22
N CYS A 292 -17.87 3.26 14.69
CA CYS A 292 -18.98 3.94 14.02
C CYS A 292 -18.75 5.45 13.90
N TYR A 293 -19.48 6.08 12.99
CA TYR A 293 -19.34 7.47 12.62
C TYR A 293 -20.69 8.19 12.60
N ASN A 294 -20.68 9.46 13.00
CA ASN A 294 -21.71 10.38 12.53
C ASN A 294 -21.13 11.18 11.40
N ILE A 295 -21.84 11.22 10.28
CA ILE A 295 -21.38 11.83 9.04
C ILE A 295 -22.42 12.89 8.64
N GLN A 296 -21.98 14.14 8.49
CA GLN A 296 -22.81 15.21 7.98
C GLN A 296 -22.84 15.15 6.46
N PHE A 297 -24.02 14.99 5.87
CA PHE A 297 -24.17 14.95 4.41
C PHE A 297 -23.64 16.24 3.77
N LEU A 298 -22.97 16.14 2.63
CA LEU A 298 -22.50 17.31 1.89
C LEU A 298 -23.69 18.20 1.51
N ASN A 299 -23.52 19.52 1.61
CA ASN A 299 -24.56 20.51 1.30
C ASN A 299 -25.88 20.35 2.07
N SER A 300 -25.84 19.70 3.24
CA SER A 300 -27.03 19.43 4.05
C SER A 300 -26.73 19.57 5.55
N ALA A 301 -27.74 20.01 6.30
CA ALA A 301 -27.70 20.02 7.77
C ALA A 301 -27.98 18.63 8.38
N LYS A 302 -28.40 17.65 7.56
CA LYS A 302 -28.70 16.30 8.01
C LYS A 302 -27.42 15.54 8.36
N GLN A 303 -27.54 14.59 9.27
CA GLN A 303 -26.47 13.66 9.61
C GLN A 303 -26.95 12.22 9.44
N ALA A 304 -26.10 11.40 8.84
CA ALA A 304 -26.16 9.97 8.98
C ALA A 304 -25.56 9.61 10.35
N LEU A 305 -26.35 8.98 11.20
CA LEU A 305 -25.94 8.61 12.56
C LEU A 305 -25.51 7.14 12.58
N MET A 306 -24.47 6.85 13.36
CA MET A 306 -24.00 5.47 13.63
C MET A 306 -23.67 4.69 12.34
N VAL A 307 -23.16 5.37 11.31
CA VAL A 307 -22.64 4.72 10.10
C VAL A 307 -21.50 3.81 10.52
N LYS A 308 -21.58 2.53 10.19
CA LYS A 308 -20.51 1.60 10.54
C LYS A 308 -19.27 1.93 9.74
N GLU A 309 -18.11 1.64 10.30
CA GLU A 309 -16.87 1.69 9.54
C GLU A 309 -16.93 0.84 8.27
N SER A 310 -17.76 -0.21 8.23
CA SER A 310 -17.93 -1.09 7.06
C SER A 310 -18.72 -0.49 5.95
N ASP A 311 -19.52 0.51 6.30
CA ASP A 311 -20.39 1.18 5.37
C ASP A 311 -19.67 2.38 4.75
N ILE A 312 -18.47 2.76 5.23
CA ILE A 312 -17.62 3.75 4.57
C ILE A 312 -16.86 3.08 3.42
N ILE A 313 -17.07 3.60 2.21
CA ILE A 313 -16.51 3.08 0.96
C ILE A 313 -15.07 3.57 0.80
N ASP A 314 -14.85 4.87 0.91
CA ASP A 314 -13.54 5.53 0.84
C ASP A 314 -13.59 6.97 1.37
N VAL A 315 -12.42 7.62 1.38
CA VAL A 315 -12.28 9.06 1.62
C VAL A 315 -12.54 9.78 0.30
N ALA A 316 -13.50 10.70 0.31
CA ALA A 316 -13.86 11.54 -0.83
C ALA A 316 -13.03 12.83 -0.89
#